data_AF-A0A4R1BEY1-F1
#
_entry.id   AF-A0A4R1BEY1-F1
#
_cell.length_a   1.000
_cell.length_b   1.000
_cell.length_c   1.000
_cell.angle_alpha   90.00
_cell.angle_beta   90.00
_cell.angle_gamma   90.00
#
_symmetry.space_group_name_H-M   'P 1'
#
loop_
_entity.id
_entity.type
_entity.pdbx_description
1 polymer ?
#
loop_
_entity_poly.entity_id
_entity_poly.type
_entity_poly.pdbx_seq_one_letter_code
_entity_poly.pdbx_strand_id
1 'polypeptide(L)'
;MSCPYGEEDIFQLVEGELDPGRRRALRAHLRGCAACRERYERELMLSDSLRSLGRSELRETPSIACQVAMALPTRSGRARIMWTLFGAVLFALAVVALELRDVSLITAGMEVLGFSWGVASGLAGMLRIFFTAAGSFILLALAVGALIDLGIAAGWILFRRRRAREA
;
A
#
# COMPACT_ATOMS: atom_id res chain seq x y z
N MET A 1 -33.94 -18.49 4.31
CA MET A 1 -32.71 -19.22 4.68
C MET A 1 -31.57 -18.21 4.61
N SER A 2 -30.95 -17.87 5.74
CA SER A 2 -29.83 -16.92 5.76
C SER A 2 -28.60 -17.57 5.09
N CYS A 3 -28.11 -17.00 3.99
CA CYS A 3 -26.88 -17.46 3.32
C CYS A 3 -25.70 -17.14 4.27
N PRO A 4 -24.91 -18.14 4.72
CA PRO A 4 -23.82 -17.91 5.67
C PRO A 4 -22.55 -17.33 5.00
N TYR A 5 -22.56 -17.20 3.67
CA TYR A 5 -21.44 -16.71 2.88
C TYR A 5 -21.65 -15.25 2.47
N GLY A 6 -20.61 -14.46 2.68
CA GLY A 6 -20.58 -13.05 2.28
C GLY A 6 -20.26 -12.89 0.79
N GLU A 7 -20.30 -11.65 0.31
CA GLU A 7 -19.86 -11.30 -1.05
C GLU A 7 -18.37 -11.59 -1.26
N GLU A 8 -17.57 -11.38 -0.22
CA GLU A 8 -16.13 -11.67 -0.18
C GLU A 8 -15.80 -13.14 -0.49
N ASP A 9 -16.57 -14.09 0.05
CA ASP A 9 -16.33 -15.52 -0.18
C ASP A 9 -16.59 -15.92 -1.65
N ILE A 10 -17.58 -15.27 -2.28
CA ILE A 10 -17.93 -15.48 -3.70
C ILE A 10 -16.85 -14.89 -4.59
N PHE A 11 -16.34 -13.71 -4.24
CA PHE A 11 -15.25 -13.04 -4.94
C PHE A 11 -13.96 -13.89 -4.90
N GLN A 12 -13.54 -14.32 -3.71
CA GLN A 12 -12.37 -15.20 -3.54
C GLN A 12 -12.52 -16.55 -4.25
N LEU A 13 -13.77 -17.05 -4.43
CA LEU A 13 -14.03 -18.24 -5.23
C LEU A 13 -13.80 -18.01 -6.72
N VAL A 14 -14.15 -16.83 -7.25
CA VAL A 14 -13.93 -16.44 -8.65
C VAL A 14 -12.45 -16.21 -8.93
N GLU A 15 -11.73 -15.57 -8.02
CA GLU A 15 -10.28 -15.32 -8.13
C GLU A 15 -9.43 -16.57 -7.88
N GLY A 16 -10.00 -17.60 -7.23
CA GLY A 16 -9.33 -18.86 -6.96
C GLY A 16 -8.48 -18.86 -5.68
N GLU A 17 -8.58 -17.81 -4.86
CA GLU A 17 -7.85 -17.61 -3.61
C GLU A 17 -8.48 -18.35 -2.42
N LEU A 18 -9.73 -18.78 -2.55
CA LEU A 18 -10.46 -19.44 -1.47
C LEU A 18 -9.85 -20.80 -1.10
N ASP A 19 -9.59 -21.04 0.19
CA ASP A 19 -9.05 -22.29 0.72
C ASP A 19 -9.80 -23.55 0.17
N PRO A 20 -9.10 -24.63 -0.19
CA PRO A 20 -9.71 -25.83 -0.80
C PRO A 20 -10.83 -26.49 0.01
N GLY A 21 -10.86 -26.34 1.34
CA GLY A 21 -11.97 -26.78 2.19
C GLY A 21 -13.21 -25.90 2.01
N ARG A 22 -13.03 -24.58 2.16
CA ARG A 22 -14.09 -23.58 1.96
C ARG A 22 -14.65 -23.57 0.53
N ARG A 23 -13.78 -23.75 -0.46
CA ARG A 23 -14.15 -23.84 -1.89
C ARG A 23 -15.12 -24.97 -2.18
N ARG A 24 -14.90 -26.15 -1.59
CA ARG A 24 -15.80 -27.30 -1.74
C ARG A 24 -17.15 -27.05 -1.08
N ALA A 25 -17.15 -26.50 0.13
CA ALA A 25 -18.37 -26.17 0.87
C ALA A 25 -19.22 -25.11 0.14
N LEU A 26 -18.58 -24.03 -0.34
CA LEU A 26 -19.27 -22.98 -1.09
C LEU A 26 -19.82 -23.49 -2.43
N ARG A 27 -19.06 -24.30 -3.18
CA ARG A 27 -19.56 -24.93 -4.42
C ARG A 27 -20.75 -25.85 -4.17
N ALA A 28 -20.78 -26.57 -3.03
CA ALA A 28 -21.96 -27.35 -2.65
C ALA A 28 -23.16 -26.45 -2.34
N HIS A 29 -22.93 -25.32 -1.65
CA HIS A 29 -23.97 -24.33 -1.35
C HIS A 29 -24.58 -23.69 -2.61
N LEU A 30 -23.76 -23.36 -3.62
CA LEU A 30 -24.22 -22.80 -4.90
C LEU A 30 -25.20 -23.72 -5.67
N ARG A 31 -25.18 -25.04 -5.40
CA ARG A 31 -26.16 -25.97 -5.96
C ARG A 31 -27.55 -25.82 -5.32
N GLY A 32 -27.61 -25.44 -4.05
CA GLY A 32 -28.86 -25.31 -3.28
C GLY A 32 -29.40 -23.89 -3.14
N CYS A 33 -28.58 -22.85 -3.37
CA CYS A 33 -28.97 -21.47 -3.16
C CYS A 33 -28.96 -20.67 -4.48
N ALA A 34 -30.15 -20.34 -5.00
CA ALA A 34 -30.29 -19.57 -6.23
C ALA A 34 -29.71 -18.14 -6.11
N ALA A 35 -29.92 -17.47 -4.98
CA ALA A 35 -29.41 -16.11 -4.76
C ALA A 35 -27.88 -16.05 -4.76
N CYS A 36 -27.23 -17.00 -4.07
CA CYS A 36 -25.76 -17.04 -4.01
C CYS A 36 -25.18 -17.53 -5.37
N ARG A 37 -25.93 -18.28 -6.19
CA ARG A 37 -25.59 -18.61 -7.59
C ARG A 37 -25.65 -17.41 -8.53
N GLU A 38 -26.73 -16.65 -8.50
CA GLU A 38 -26.89 -15.46 -9.35
C GLU A 38 -25.80 -14.42 -9.07
N ARG A 39 -25.40 -14.27 -7.80
CA ARG A 39 -24.24 -13.44 -7.42
C ARG A 39 -22.94 -13.96 -8.03
N TYR A 40 -22.67 -15.26 -7.90
CA TYR A 40 -21.49 -15.89 -8.48
C TYR A 40 -21.42 -15.70 -10.01
N GLU A 41 -22.55 -15.86 -10.71
CA GLU A 41 -22.62 -15.65 -12.16
C GLU A 41 -22.35 -14.18 -12.56
N ARG A 42 -22.89 -13.22 -11.79
CA ARG A 42 -22.58 -11.79 -12.00
C ARG A 42 -21.10 -11.47 -11.83
N GLU A 43 -20.49 -11.97 -10.75
CA GLU A 43 -19.05 -11.77 -10.51
C GLU A 43 -18.20 -12.44 -11.59
N LEU A 44 -18.59 -13.62 -12.07
CA LEU A 44 -17.91 -14.31 -13.15
C LEU A 44 -17.98 -13.50 -14.46
N MET A 45 -19.15 -12.99 -14.82
CA MET A 45 -19.33 -12.14 -16.02
C MET A 45 -18.51 -10.85 -15.93
N LEU A 46 -18.45 -10.22 -14.75
CA LEU A 46 -17.66 -9.03 -14.52
C LEU A 46 -16.16 -9.33 -14.66
N SER A 47 -15.67 -10.39 -14.03
CA SER A 47 -14.27 -10.81 -14.10
C SER A 47 -13.84 -11.12 -15.54
N ASP A 48 -14.68 -11.83 -16.31
CA ASP A 48 -14.40 -12.12 -17.71
C ASP A 48 -14.42 -10.86 -18.59
N SER A 49 -15.35 -9.93 -18.33
CA SER A 49 -15.39 -8.63 -19.03
C SER A 49 -14.12 -7.83 -18.77
N LEU A 50 -13.68 -7.72 -17.51
CA LEU A 50 -12.44 -7.03 -17.14
C LEU A 50 -11.21 -7.69 -17.76
N ARG A 51 -11.16 -9.03 -17.79
CA ARG A 51 -10.07 -9.78 -18.43
C ARG A 51 -10.05 -9.57 -19.95
N SER A 52 -11.21 -9.46 -20.58
CA SER A 52 -11.33 -9.18 -22.02
C SER A 52 -10.86 -7.76 -22.37
N LEU A 53 -11.22 -6.77 -21.53
CA LEU A 53 -10.76 -5.39 -21.66
C LEU A 53 -9.24 -5.29 -21.47
N GLY A 54 -8.69 -5.90 -20.41
CA GLY A 54 -7.25 -5.92 -20.17
C GLY A 54 -6.44 -6.58 -21.30
N ARG A 55 -6.99 -7.61 -21.97
CA ARG A 55 -6.36 -8.19 -23.17
C ARG A 55 -6.44 -7.28 -24.39
N SER A 56 -7.53 -6.52 -24.55
CA SER A 56 -7.66 -5.54 -25.64
C SER A 56 -6.67 -4.39 -25.44
N GLU A 57 -6.51 -3.91 -24.21
CA GLU A 57 -5.57 -2.83 -23.86
C GLU A 57 -4.10 -3.24 -23.94
N LEU A 58 -3.77 -4.53 -23.83
CA LEU A 58 -2.40 -5.01 -24.12
C LEU A 58 -2.01 -4.87 -25.61
N ARG A 59 -2.97 -4.65 -26.51
CA ARG A 59 -2.74 -4.48 -27.95
C ARG A 59 -2.57 -3.02 -28.38
N GLU A 60 -2.95 -2.07 -27.53
CA GLU A 60 -2.81 -0.63 -27.75
C GLU A 60 -2.24 -0.02 -26.49
N THR A 61 -0.94 0.32 -26.47
CA THR A 61 -0.25 0.93 -25.32
C THR A 61 -1.12 2.01 -24.66
N PRO A 62 -1.78 1.72 -23.51
CA PRO A 62 -2.63 2.69 -22.86
C PRO A 62 -1.70 3.70 -22.19
N SER A 63 -2.02 4.99 -22.34
CA SER A 63 -1.28 6.01 -21.62
C SER A 63 -1.32 5.69 -20.12
N ILE A 64 -0.16 5.72 -19.47
CA ILE A 64 0.03 5.43 -18.05
C ILE A 64 -0.96 6.24 -17.17
N ALA A 65 -1.42 7.39 -17.66
CA ALA A 65 -2.46 8.20 -17.03
C ALA A 65 -3.79 7.47 -16.81
N CYS A 66 -4.22 6.59 -17.73
CA CYS A 66 -5.48 5.84 -17.59
C CYS A 66 -5.37 4.76 -16.50
N GLN A 67 -4.27 4.01 -16.49
CA GLN A 67 -4.00 3.00 -15.46
C GLN A 67 -3.86 3.63 -14.06
N VAL A 68 -3.17 4.77 -13.96
CA VAL A 68 -3.02 5.50 -12.69
C VAL A 68 -4.35 6.14 -12.25
N ALA A 69 -5.19 6.61 -13.18
CA ALA A 69 -6.50 7.17 -12.88
C ALA A 69 -7.49 6.13 -12.30
N MET A 70 -7.34 4.86 -12.69
CA MET A 70 -8.17 3.76 -12.17
C MET A 70 -7.65 3.19 -10.85
N ALA A 71 -6.35 3.30 -10.57
CA ALA A 71 -5.74 2.85 -9.31
C ALA A 71 -5.96 3.82 -8.13
N LEU A 72 -6.27 5.09 -8.43
CA LEU A 72 -6.64 6.06 -7.40
C LEU A 72 -8.14 5.94 -7.14
N PRO A 73 -8.59 5.59 -5.92
CA PRO A 73 -10.01 5.63 -5.59
C PRO A 73 -10.50 7.04 -5.88
N THR A 74 -11.31 7.17 -6.94
CA THR A 74 -11.82 8.45 -7.38
C THR A 74 -12.77 8.94 -6.31
N ARG A 75 -12.23 9.75 -5.39
CA ARG A 75 -12.97 10.43 -4.33
C ARG A 75 -14.26 10.98 -4.94
N SER A 76 -15.42 10.59 -4.38
CA SER A 76 -16.73 10.93 -4.93
C SER A 76 -16.82 12.42 -5.26
N GLY A 77 -17.49 12.80 -6.34
CA GLY A 77 -17.54 14.20 -6.79
C GLY A 77 -17.99 15.18 -5.69
N ARG A 78 -18.88 14.73 -4.80
CA ARG A 78 -19.31 15.47 -3.61
C ARG A 78 -18.17 15.74 -2.63
N ALA A 79 -17.31 14.75 -2.39
CA ALA A 79 -16.14 14.95 -1.56
C ALA A 79 -15.20 15.97 -2.21
N ARG A 80 -14.97 15.92 -3.53
CA ARG A 80 -14.15 16.95 -4.20
C ARG A 80 -14.71 18.35 -3.97
N ILE A 81 -16.01 18.56 -4.20
CA ILE A 81 -16.68 19.84 -4.00
C ILE A 81 -16.58 20.30 -2.54
N MET A 82 -16.81 19.39 -1.59
CA MET A 82 -16.71 19.68 -0.16
C MET A 82 -15.29 20.13 0.22
N TRP A 83 -14.27 19.43 -0.28
CA TRP A 83 -12.87 19.77 0.00
C TRP A 83 -12.44 21.07 -0.68
N THR A 84 -12.91 21.35 -1.89
CA THR A 84 -12.64 22.63 -2.56
C THR A 84 -13.29 23.79 -1.82
N LEU A 85 -14.53 23.61 -1.35
CA LEU A 85 -15.27 24.65 -0.63
C LEU A 85 -14.66 24.89 0.75
N PHE A 86 -14.25 23.83 1.44
CA PHE A 86 -13.52 23.92 2.69
C PHE A 86 -12.17 24.65 2.53
N GLY A 87 -11.40 24.31 1.48
CA GLY A 87 -10.15 25.01 1.16
C GLY A 87 -10.36 26.48 0.84
N ALA A 88 -11.41 26.82 0.10
CA ALA A 88 -11.77 28.20 -0.22
C ALA A 88 -12.14 29.01 1.03
N VAL A 89 -12.91 28.43 1.95
CA VAL A 89 -13.26 29.08 3.23
C VAL A 89 -12.01 29.32 4.08
N LEU A 90 -11.12 28.32 4.21
CA LEU A 90 -9.87 28.49 4.96
C LEU A 90 -8.98 29.57 4.34
N PHE A 91 -8.90 29.63 3.01
CA PHE A 91 -8.14 30.65 2.31
C PHE A 91 -8.71 32.05 2.55
N ALA A 92 -10.03 32.21 2.44
CA ALA A 92 -10.70 33.48 2.74
C ALA A 92 -10.46 33.91 4.20
N LEU A 93 -10.54 32.97 5.16
CA LEU A 93 -10.27 33.23 6.56
C LEU A 93 -8.81 33.69 6.78
N ALA A 94 -7.86 33.08 6.07
CA ALA A 94 -6.45 33.47 6.12
C ALA A 94 -6.22 34.88 5.57
N VAL A 95 -6.85 35.22 4.44
CA VAL A 95 -6.77 36.58 3.86
C VAL A 95 -7.35 37.62 4.83
N VAL A 96 -8.51 37.35 5.41
CA VAL A 96 -9.13 38.25 6.41
C VAL A 96 -8.26 38.38 7.66
N ALA A 97 -7.62 37.30 8.14
CA ALA A 97 -6.71 37.35 9.27
C ALA A 97 -5.42 38.16 9.00
N LEU A 98 -4.98 38.24 7.74
CA LEU A 98 -3.84 39.06 7.33
C LEU A 98 -4.19 40.54 7.27
N GLU A 99 -5.36 40.88 6.70
CA GLU A 99 -5.88 42.25 6.68
C GLU A 99 -6.12 42.78 8.11
N LEU A 100 -6.66 41.95 9.02
CA LEU A 100 -6.86 42.31 10.43
C LEU A 100 -5.56 42.53 11.21
N ARG A 101 -4.42 42.06 10.71
CA ARG A 101 -3.11 42.17 11.37
C ARG A 101 -2.25 43.33 10.84
N ASP A 102 -2.71 44.09 9.84
CA ASP A 102 -1.89 45.09 9.13
C ASP A 102 -0.57 44.50 8.58
N VAL A 103 -0.54 43.18 8.34
CA VAL A 103 0.63 42.48 7.84
C VAL A 103 0.50 42.36 6.34
N SER A 104 1.47 42.92 5.61
CA SER A 104 1.47 42.81 4.15
C SER A 104 1.48 41.34 3.72
N LEU A 105 0.71 41.00 2.68
CA LEU A 105 0.62 39.64 2.12
C LEU A 105 2.01 39.05 1.80
N ILE A 106 2.95 39.93 1.42
CA ILE A 106 4.33 39.59 1.10
C ILE A 106 5.10 39.14 2.35
N THR A 107 4.97 39.87 3.47
CA THR A 107 5.62 39.50 4.74
C THR A 107 5.07 38.19 5.30
N ALA A 108 3.76 37.97 5.23
CA ALA A 108 3.17 36.71 5.65
C ALA A 108 3.57 35.53 4.74
N GLY A 109 3.64 35.75 3.42
CA GLY A 109 4.13 34.77 2.48
C GLY A 109 5.57 34.36 2.77
N MET A 110 6.44 35.34 3.07
CA MET A 110 7.84 35.11 3.43
C MET A 110 8.00 34.36 4.76
N GLU A 111 7.16 34.65 5.76
CA GLU A 111 7.16 33.92 7.04
C GLU A 111 6.74 32.45 6.87
N VAL A 112 5.69 32.19 6.07
CA VAL A 112 5.22 30.82 5.78
C VAL A 112 6.27 30.04 4.98
N LEU A 113 6.90 30.68 3.99
CA LEU A 113 8.03 30.12 3.24
C LEU A 113 9.23 29.83 4.16
N GLY A 114 9.56 30.75 5.06
CA GLY A 114 10.63 30.57 6.05
C GLY A 114 10.34 29.41 7.02
N PHE A 115 9.10 29.33 7.53
CA PHE A 115 8.68 28.26 8.44
C PHE A 115 8.69 26.89 7.74
N SER A 116 8.16 26.80 6.53
CA SER A 116 8.14 25.55 5.76
C SER A 116 9.55 25.09 5.37
N TRP A 117 10.43 26.02 4.98
CA TRP A 117 11.84 25.74 4.75
C TRP A 117 12.56 25.29 6.04
N GLY A 118 12.25 25.92 7.17
CA GLY A 118 12.75 25.53 8.50
C GLY A 118 12.33 24.12 8.90
N VAL A 119 11.07 23.75 8.70
CA VAL A 119 10.57 22.39 8.95
C VAL A 119 11.23 21.37 8.03
N ALA A 120 11.32 21.67 6.72
CA ALA A 120 11.94 20.77 5.75
C ALA A 120 13.42 20.51 6.06
N SER A 121 14.18 21.57 6.40
CA SER A 121 15.59 21.45 6.78
C SER A 121 15.79 20.74 8.13
N GLY A 122 14.93 21.01 9.12
CA GLY A 122 14.93 20.31 10.40
C GLY A 122 14.63 18.81 10.25
N LEU A 123 13.65 18.46 9.43
CA LEU A 123 13.28 17.07 9.15
C LEU A 123 14.43 16.32 8.44
N ALA A 124 15.07 16.96 7.46
CA ALA A 124 16.24 16.41 6.79
C ALA A 124 17.41 16.15 7.78
N GLY A 125 17.62 17.07 8.73
CA GLY A 125 18.58 16.90 9.82
C GLY A 125 18.26 15.70 10.72
N MET A 126 17.01 15.58 11.17
CA MET A 126 16.54 14.45 11.98
C MET A 126 16.71 13.12 11.26
N LEU A 127 16.29 13.02 9.99
CA LEU A 127 16.44 11.81 9.19
C LEU A 127 17.91 11.43 9.05
N ARG A 128 18.80 12.40 8.78
CA ARG A 128 20.24 12.13 8.68
C ARG A 128 20.81 11.58 9.98
N ILE A 129 20.47 12.18 11.13
CA ILE A 129 20.92 11.68 12.45
C ILE A 129 20.39 10.27 12.70
N PHE A 130 19.11 10.04 12.43
CA PHE A 130 18.47 8.74 12.61
C PHE A 130 19.13 7.66 11.74
N PHE A 131 19.33 7.93 10.45
CA PHE A 131 20.00 6.99 9.54
C PHE A 131 21.47 6.78 9.90
N THR A 132 22.20 7.81 10.36
CA THR A 132 23.57 7.61 10.83
C THR A 132 23.63 6.74 12.08
N ALA A 133 22.74 6.96 13.06
CA ALA A 133 22.68 6.17 14.27
C ALA A 133 22.23 4.73 13.97
N ALA A 134 21.09 4.57 13.29
CA ALA A 134 20.55 3.26 12.93
C ALA A 134 21.48 2.48 11.99
N GLY A 135 22.14 3.16 11.05
CA GLY A 135 23.10 2.57 10.13
C GLY A 135 24.27 1.90 10.86
N SER A 136 24.83 2.54 11.90
CA SER A 136 25.88 1.94 12.72
C SER A 136 25.41 0.70 13.46
N PHE A 137 24.19 0.68 13.99
CA PHE A 137 23.62 -0.51 14.63
C PHE A 137 23.39 -1.66 13.64
N ILE A 138 22.88 -1.37 12.45
CA ILE A 138 22.65 -2.38 11.41
C ILE A 138 23.99 -2.98 10.95
N LEU A 139 25.00 -2.15 10.72
CA LEU A 139 26.33 -2.61 10.34
C LEU A 139 26.98 -3.49 11.42
N LEU A 140 26.83 -3.11 12.69
CA LEU A 140 27.32 -3.91 13.81
C LEU A 140 26.59 -5.26 13.89
N ALA A 141 25.26 -5.26 13.76
CA ALA A 141 24.47 -6.49 13.78
C ALA A 141 24.85 -7.44 12.63
N LEU A 142 25.04 -6.90 11.41
CA LEU A 142 25.51 -7.66 10.25
C LEU A 142 26.92 -8.23 10.46
N ALA A 143 27.84 -7.43 11.01
CA ALA A 143 29.19 -7.88 11.30
C ALA A 143 29.21 -9.03 12.33
N VAL A 144 28.41 -8.93 13.39
CA VAL A 144 28.26 -9.98 14.39
C VAL A 144 27.66 -11.24 13.77
N GLY A 145 26.60 -11.11 12.96
CA GLY A 145 26.01 -12.24 12.25
C GLY A 145 27.02 -12.96 11.35
N ALA A 146 27.79 -12.21 10.56
CA ALA A 146 28.81 -12.78 9.69
C ALA A 146 29.91 -13.55 10.46
N LEU A 147 30.31 -13.08 11.64
CA LEU A 147 31.28 -13.77 12.49
C LEU A 147 30.73 -15.08 13.06
N ILE A 148 29.45 -15.10 13.46
CA ILE A 148 28.77 -16.31 13.95
C ILE A 148 28.70 -17.35 12.82
N ASP A 149 28.29 -16.95 11.62
CA ASP A 149 28.22 -17.84 10.46
C ASP A 149 29.59 -18.42 10.10
N LEU A 150 30.64 -17.60 10.15
CA LEU A 150 32.02 -18.06 9.94
C LEU A 150 32.44 -19.09 10.99
N GLY A 151 32.07 -18.87 12.25
CA GLY A 151 32.32 -19.80 13.34
C GLY A 151 31.61 -21.14 13.16
N ILE A 152 30.34 -21.12 12.76
CA ILE A 152 29.56 -22.33 12.45
C ILE A 152 30.18 -23.10 11.29
N ALA A 153 30.53 -22.40 10.21
CA ALA A 153 31.17 -23.00 9.04
C ALA A 153 32.53 -23.63 9.39
N ALA A 154 33.37 -22.93 10.16
CA ALA A 154 34.65 -23.45 10.63
C ALA A 154 34.49 -24.68 11.53
N GLY A 155 33.56 -24.63 12.49
CA GLY A 155 33.23 -25.75 13.36
C GLY A 155 32.77 -26.98 12.58
N TRP A 156 31.90 -26.79 11.58
CA TRP A 156 31.44 -27.86 10.70
C TRP A 156 32.58 -28.52 9.92
N ILE A 157 33.49 -27.71 9.36
CA ILE A 157 34.66 -28.21 8.62
C ILE A 157 35.60 -28.99 9.55
N LEU A 158 35.88 -28.48 10.75
CA LEU A 158 36.73 -29.14 11.73
C LEU A 158 36.12 -30.46 12.22
N PHE A 159 34.82 -30.49 12.48
CA PHE A 159 34.10 -31.70 12.86
C PHE A 159 34.16 -32.76 11.77
N ARG A 160 33.90 -32.38 10.50
CA ARG A 160 34.05 -33.29 9.36
C ARG A 160 35.48 -33.85 9.24
N ARG A 161 36.50 -33.00 9.42
CA ARG A 161 37.91 -33.42 9.37
C ARG A 161 38.27 -34.39 10.49
N ARG A 162 37.76 -34.20 11.71
CA ARG A 162 37.98 -35.14 12.83
C ARG A 162 37.33 -36.49 12.54
N ARG A 163 36.06 -36.49 12.11
CA ARG A 163 35.32 -37.72 11.80
C ARG A 163 35.97 -38.53 10.67
N ALA A 164 36.57 -37.86 9.68
CA ALA A 164 37.32 -38.53 8.61
C ALA A 164 38.68 -39.11 9.03
N ARG A 165 39.21 -38.75 10.21
CA ARG A 165 40.44 -39.36 10.77
C ARG A 165 40.16 -40.52 11.71
N GLU A 166 38.93 -40.63 12.21
CA GLU A 166 38.49 -41.68 13.15
C GLU A 166 37.83 -42.88 12.44
N ALA A 167 37.57 -42.78 11.13
CA ALA A 167 37.07 -43.85 10.25
C ALA A 167 38.21 -44.39 9.38
#